data_AF-A0A8C2ZR33-F1
#
_entry.id   AF-A0A8C2ZR33-F1
#
_cell.length_a   1.000
_cell.length_b   1.000
_cell.length_c   1.000
_cell.angle_alpha   90.00
_cell.angle_beta   90.00
_cell.angle_gamma   90.00
#
_symmetry.space_group_name_H-M   'P 1'
#
loop_
_entity.id
_entity.type
_entity.pdbx_description
1 polymer ?
#
loop_
_entity_poly.entity_id
_entity_poly.type
_entity_poly.pdbx_seq_one_letter_code
_entity_poly.pdbx_strand_id
1 'polypeptide(L)'
;MKLTRKQVLAKAKASDLESCSPYTLSFQISIFSQMANIEVLTLSVNGILSLSPLAGCLSLCELYLRRNKIPSLAELSYLRPLTRLRVLWLAENPCCGTASSQYRLTVLRCLPRLQKLDNQVVTEDELALALMEGEEVTTPPDSVQNQISTNGLPDK
;
A
#
# COMPACT_ATOMS: atom_id res chain seq x y z
N MET A 1 -12.13 15.26 -17.08
CA MET A 1 -12.34 13.94 -17.71
C MET A 1 -12.51 12.90 -16.61
N LYS A 2 -13.75 12.62 -16.17
CA LYS A 2 -14.04 11.65 -15.10
C LYS A 2 -13.98 10.24 -15.69
N LEU A 3 -12.89 9.50 -15.46
CA LEU A 3 -12.85 8.07 -15.76
C LEU A 3 -13.89 7.39 -14.87
N THR A 4 -15.06 7.14 -15.43
CA THR A 4 -16.20 6.61 -14.70
C THR A 4 -15.92 5.14 -14.36
N ARG A 5 -16.46 4.64 -13.23
CA ARG A 5 -16.38 3.21 -12.82
C ARG A 5 -16.48 2.20 -13.98
N LYS A 6 -17.24 2.52 -15.03
CA LYS A 6 -17.41 1.71 -16.24
C LYS A 6 -16.15 1.57 -17.11
N GLN A 7 -15.25 2.55 -17.19
CA GLN A 7 -14.02 2.45 -17.97
C GLN A 7 -12.93 1.66 -17.22
N VAL A 8 -12.86 1.82 -15.89
CA VAL A 8 -12.03 0.96 -15.03
C VAL A 8 -12.58 -0.47 -15.04
N LEU A 9 -13.90 -0.67 -14.93
CA LEU A 9 -14.52 -2.00 -15.08
C LEU A 9 -14.40 -2.56 -16.50
N ALA A 10 -14.40 -1.76 -17.56
CA ALA A 10 -14.26 -2.28 -18.93
C ALA A 10 -12.84 -2.77 -19.21
N LYS A 11 -11.83 -2.20 -18.55
CA LYS A 11 -10.44 -2.68 -18.58
C LYS A 11 -10.12 -3.73 -17.51
N ALA A 12 -10.93 -3.81 -16.46
CA ALA A 12 -10.85 -4.82 -15.39
C ALA A 12 -11.85 -5.98 -15.54
N LYS A 13 -12.74 -5.95 -16.54
CA LYS A 13 -13.48 -7.11 -17.05
C LYS A 13 -12.52 -7.97 -17.88
N ALA A 14 -11.47 -8.47 -17.24
CA ALA A 14 -11.02 -9.81 -17.55
C ALA A 14 -11.89 -10.72 -16.69
N SER A 15 -13.11 -10.97 -17.18
CA SER A 15 -13.99 -11.99 -16.62
C SER A 15 -13.49 -13.42 -16.92
N ASP A 16 -12.26 -13.53 -17.42
CA ASP A 16 -11.52 -14.76 -17.72
C ASP A 16 -10.15 -14.75 -17.03
N LEU A 17 -10.09 -14.41 -15.73
CA LEU A 17 -8.84 -14.43 -14.96
C LEU A 17 -8.80 -15.58 -13.94
N GLU A 18 -9.33 -16.74 -14.31
CA GLU A 18 -9.18 -17.97 -13.50
C GLU A 18 -7.80 -18.63 -13.64
N SER A 19 -6.82 -18.03 -14.33
CA SER A 19 -5.50 -18.65 -14.49
C SER A 19 -4.29 -17.71 -14.63
N CYS A 20 -4.31 -16.48 -14.11
CA CYS A 20 -3.15 -15.60 -14.26
C CYS A 20 -2.09 -15.85 -13.17
N SER A 21 -0.96 -16.41 -13.60
CA SER A 21 0.25 -16.53 -12.81
C SER A 21 0.67 -15.17 -12.22
N PRO A 22 1.26 -15.13 -11.01
CA PRO A 22 1.57 -13.88 -10.28
C PRO A 22 2.48 -12.91 -11.06
N TYR A 23 3.18 -13.40 -12.08
CA TYR A 23 4.08 -12.63 -12.94
C TYR A 23 3.35 -11.74 -13.97
N THR A 24 2.08 -11.99 -14.28
CA THR A 24 1.33 -11.23 -15.30
C THR A 24 0.69 -9.94 -14.74
N LEU A 25 0.40 -9.93 -13.43
CA LEU A 25 -0.27 -8.82 -12.76
C LEU A 25 0.66 -7.63 -12.50
N SER A 26 1.95 -7.88 -12.23
CA SER A 26 2.98 -6.83 -12.10
C SER A 26 3.13 -6.02 -13.40
N PHE A 27 2.99 -6.67 -14.55
CA PHE A 27 3.00 -6.02 -15.85
C PHE A 27 1.77 -5.14 -16.08
N GLN A 28 0.60 -5.57 -15.57
CA GLN A 28 -0.66 -4.85 -15.73
C GLN A 28 -0.72 -3.57 -14.88
N ILE A 29 -0.13 -3.57 -13.68
CA ILE A 29 -0.04 -2.36 -12.85
C ILE A 29 1.01 -1.36 -13.35
N SER A 30 2.01 -1.81 -14.12
CA SER A 30 3.02 -0.92 -14.75
C SER A 30 2.39 0.08 -15.72
N ILE A 31 1.30 -0.30 -16.40
CA ILE A 31 0.54 0.59 -17.29
C ILE A 31 -0.05 1.78 -16.51
N PHE A 32 -0.39 1.60 -15.23
CA PHE A 32 -0.92 2.69 -14.40
C PHE A 32 0.13 3.75 -14.07
N SER A 33 1.43 3.41 -14.06
CA SER A 33 2.52 4.39 -13.91
C SER A 33 2.48 5.48 -14.98
N GLN A 34 1.98 5.16 -16.18
CA GLN A 34 1.82 6.12 -17.28
C GLN A 34 0.51 6.95 -17.19
N MET A 35 -0.40 6.59 -16.29
CA MET A 35 -1.71 7.23 -16.15
C MET A 35 -1.72 8.19 -14.95
N ALA A 36 -0.99 9.31 -15.09
CA ALA A 36 -0.81 10.33 -14.04
C ALA A 36 -2.10 11.02 -13.53
N ASN A 37 -3.25 10.79 -14.18
CA ASN A 37 -4.53 11.42 -13.87
C ASN A 37 -5.56 10.50 -13.20
N ILE A 38 -5.17 9.30 -12.75
CA ILE A 38 -6.08 8.41 -12.01
C ILE A 38 -6.28 8.95 -10.60
N GLU A 39 -7.54 9.20 -10.22
CA GLU A 39 -7.91 9.62 -8.87
C GLU A 39 -8.37 8.44 -7.99
N VAL A 40 -9.01 7.42 -8.56
CA VAL A 40 -9.56 6.28 -7.83
C VAL A 40 -9.13 4.99 -8.50
N LEU A 41 -8.47 4.11 -7.73
CA LEU A 41 -7.96 2.83 -8.22
C LEU A 41 -8.41 1.68 -7.30
N THR A 42 -9.09 0.70 -7.89
CA THR A 42 -9.53 -0.51 -7.18
C THR A 42 -8.86 -1.72 -7.79
N LEU A 43 -8.05 -2.39 -6.97
CA LEU A 43 -7.29 -3.57 -7.31
C LEU A 43 -7.48 -4.68 -6.28
N SER A 44 -8.68 -4.82 -5.73
CA SER A 44 -8.98 -5.89 -4.76
C SER A 44 -8.95 -7.28 -5.40
N VAL A 45 -8.49 -8.30 -4.66
CA VAL A 45 -8.43 -9.70 -5.12
C VAL A 45 -7.53 -9.93 -6.35
N ASN A 46 -6.40 -9.22 -6.44
CA ASN A 46 -5.47 -9.30 -7.58
C ASN A 46 -4.12 -9.92 -7.23
N GLY A 47 -3.93 -10.48 -6.03
CA GLY A 47 -2.67 -11.10 -5.63
C GLY A 47 -1.44 -10.19 -5.74
N ILE A 48 -1.61 -8.87 -5.59
CA ILE A 48 -0.52 -7.90 -5.73
C ILE A 48 0.52 -8.12 -4.64
N LEU A 49 1.78 -8.24 -5.07
CA LEU A 49 2.95 -8.43 -4.20
C LEU A 49 3.71 -7.13 -3.96
N SER A 50 3.77 -6.23 -4.95
CA SER A 50 4.50 -4.96 -4.86
C SER A 50 3.70 -3.77 -5.38
N LEU A 51 3.93 -2.60 -4.76
CA LEU A 51 3.30 -1.32 -5.08
C LEU A 51 4.23 -0.36 -5.84
N SER A 52 5.44 -0.79 -6.17
CA SER A 52 6.43 -0.02 -6.95
C SER A 52 5.85 0.75 -8.16
N PRO A 53 5.02 0.15 -9.04
CA PRO A 53 4.51 0.86 -10.22
C PRO A 53 3.43 1.90 -9.91
N LEU A 54 2.89 1.93 -8.68
CA LEU A 54 1.95 2.97 -8.26
C LEU A 54 2.66 4.26 -7.80
N ALA A 55 3.98 4.22 -7.60
CA ALA A 55 4.75 5.40 -7.19
C ALA A 55 4.62 6.60 -8.16
N GLY A 56 4.37 6.33 -9.45
CA GLY A 56 4.16 7.36 -10.48
C GLY A 56 2.76 7.99 -10.50
N CYS A 57 1.80 7.44 -9.75
CA CYS A 57 0.39 7.85 -9.82
C CYS A 57 0.07 9.08 -8.94
N LEU A 58 0.76 10.20 -9.10
CA LEU A 58 0.71 11.36 -8.18
C LEU A 58 -0.70 11.97 -7.94
N SER A 59 -1.64 11.76 -8.85
CA SER A 59 -3.03 12.25 -8.72
C SER A 59 -3.97 11.32 -7.94
N LEU A 60 -3.48 10.18 -7.45
CA LEU A 60 -4.30 9.14 -6.84
C LEU A 60 -4.79 9.57 -5.45
N CYS A 61 -6.11 9.56 -5.28
CA CYS A 61 -6.82 9.98 -4.08
C CYS A 61 -7.36 8.77 -3.29
N GLU A 62 -7.80 7.71 -3.97
CA GLU A 62 -8.35 6.52 -3.32
C GLU A 62 -7.75 5.23 -3.89
N LEU A 63 -7.22 4.38 -3.01
CA LEU A 63 -6.58 3.11 -3.36
C LEU A 63 -7.19 1.94 -2.58
N TYR A 64 -7.76 0.98 -3.31
CA TYR A 64 -8.38 -0.21 -2.74
C TYR A 64 -7.63 -1.48 -3.10
N LEU A 65 -6.86 -2.02 -2.15
CA LEU A 65 -5.99 -3.19 -2.27
C LEU A 65 -6.44 -4.36 -1.39
N ARG A 66 -7.72 -4.44 -1.04
CA ARG A 66 -8.27 -5.52 -0.21
C ARG A 66 -7.97 -6.90 -0.79
N ARG A 67 -7.61 -7.86 0.07
CA ARG A 67 -7.39 -9.28 -0.28
C ARG A 67 -6.32 -9.46 -1.37
N ASN A 68 -5.17 -8.80 -1.18
CA ASN A 68 -3.98 -8.98 -2.02
C ASN A 68 -2.90 -9.76 -1.24
N LYS A 69 -1.69 -9.86 -1.81
CA LYS A 69 -0.57 -10.62 -1.25
C LYS A 69 0.58 -9.71 -0.83
N ILE A 70 0.29 -8.51 -0.35
CA ILE A 70 1.31 -7.55 0.08
C ILE A 70 2.01 -8.11 1.33
N PRO A 71 3.29 -8.50 1.24
CA PRO A 71 3.95 -9.27 2.30
C PRO A 71 4.33 -8.42 3.51
N SER A 72 4.64 -7.14 3.30
CA SER A 72 5.14 -6.24 4.34
C SER A 72 4.70 -4.79 4.10
N LEU A 73 4.72 -3.99 5.16
CA LEU A 73 4.50 -2.54 5.11
C LEU A 73 5.64 -1.79 4.39
N ALA A 74 6.78 -2.46 4.15
CA ALA A 74 7.89 -1.98 3.31
C ALA A 74 7.40 -1.39 1.97
N GLU A 75 6.37 -2.00 1.36
CA GLU A 75 5.79 -1.57 0.09
C GLU A 75 5.10 -0.19 0.16
N LEU A 76 4.77 0.31 1.36
CA LEU A 76 4.20 1.66 1.54
C LEU A 76 5.19 2.77 1.21
N SER A 77 6.49 2.48 1.22
CA SER A 77 7.53 3.42 0.79
C SER A 77 7.28 3.95 -0.63
N TYR A 78 6.74 3.11 -1.52
CA TYR A 78 6.36 3.47 -2.88
C TYR A 78 5.13 4.38 -2.94
N LEU A 79 4.27 4.38 -1.92
CA LEU A 79 3.10 5.26 -1.84
C LEU A 79 3.40 6.60 -1.18
N ARG A 80 4.55 6.76 -0.51
CA ARG A 80 5.00 8.01 0.12
C ARG A 80 4.94 9.25 -0.80
N PRO A 81 5.31 9.19 -2.09
CA PRO A 81 5.17 10.34 -3.00
C PRO A 81 3.72 10.71 -3.36
N LEU A 82 2.73 9.87 -3.03
CA LEU A 82 1.31 10.10 -3.32
C LEU A 82 0.69 11.08 -2.35
N THR A 83 1.06 12.35 -2.50
CA THR A 83 0.63 13.45 -1.62
C THR A 83 -0.86 13.74 -1.61
N ARG A 84 -1.61 13.21 -2.59
CA ARG A 84 -3.06 13.36 -2.74
C ARG A 84 -3.86 12.16 -2.22
N LEU A 85 -3.20 11.09 -1.79
CA LEU A 85 -3.85 9.88 -1.30
C LEU A 85 -4.56 10.15 0.03
N ARG A 86 -5.88 9.94 0.05
CA ARG A 86 -6.75 10.16 1.20
C ARG A 86 -7.39 8.88 1.72
N VAL A 87 -7.67 7.92 0.85
CA VAL A 87 -8.32 6.66 1.23
C VAL A 87 -7.44 5.48 0.82
N LEU A 88 -7.17 4.60 1.77
CA LEU A 88 -6.38 3.38 1.54
C LEU A 88 -7.08 2.19 2.20
N TRP A 89 -7.16 1.08 1.46
CA TRP A 89 -7.70 -0.16 1.98
C TRP A 89 -6.73 -1.31 1.71
N LEU A 90 -6.17 -1.88 2.76
CA LEU A 90 -5.18 -2.95 2.76
C LEU A 90 -5.62 -4.18 3.57
N ALA A 91 -6.83 -4.18 4.14
CA ALA A 91 -7.39 -5.33 4.86
C ALA A 91 -7.29 -6.64 4.04
N GLU A 92 -7.18 -7.76 4.75
CA GLU A 92 -6.97 -9.09 4.17
C GLU A 92 -5.67 -9.21 3.35
N ASN A 93 -4.65 -8.39 3.65
CA ASN A 93 -3.29 -8.59 3.17
C ASN A 93 -2.41 -9.20 4.28
N PRO A 94 -1.38 -9.98 3.93
CA PRO A 94 -0.39 -10.49 4.88
C PRO A 94 0.22 -9.39 5.77
N CYS A 95 0.43 -8.18 5.24
CA CYS A 95 0.97 -7.05 5.98
C CYS A 95 0.12 -6.59 7.19
N CYS A 96 -1.17 -6.94 7.23
CA CYS A 96 -2.06 -6.65 8.35
C CYS A 96 -1.86 -7.63 9.54
N GLY A 97 -1.23 -8.78 9.31
CA GLY A 97 -1.10 -9.86 10.29
C GLY A 97 0.03 -9.70 11.32
N THR A 98 0.96 -8.77 11.11
CA THR A 98 2.21 -8.72 11.89
C THR A 98 2.06 -8.06 13.27
N ALA A 99 1.11 -7.12 13.44
CA ALA A 99 0.63 -6.57 14.70
C ALA A 99 -0.40 -5.48 14.36
N SER A 100 -1.69 -5.70 14.61
CA SER A 100 -2.77 -4.80 14.11
C SER A 100 -2.63 -3.34 14.55
N SER A 101 -2.13 -3.09 15.77
CA SER A 101 -1.94 -1.74 16.31
C SER A 101 -0.74 -1.04 15.68
N GLN A 102 0.40 -1.72 15.58
CA GLN A 102 1.60 -1.16 14.93
C GLN A 102 1.34 -0.94 13.45
N TYR A 103 0.66 -1.88 12.78
CA TYR A 103 0.25 -1.72 11.38
C TYR A 103 -0.46 -0.39 11.12
N ARG A 104 -1.48 -0.05 11.91
CA ARG A 104 -2.24 1.18 11.74
C ARG A 104 -1.35 2.41 11.95
N LEU A 105 -0.57 2.44 13.02
CA LEU A 105 0.34 3.55 13.33
C LEU A 105 1.41 3.72 12.26
N THR A 106 2.05 2.63 11.83
CA THR A 106 3.06 2.62 10.76
C THR A 106 2.51 3.14 9.44
N VAL A 107 1.29 2.71 9.05
CA VAL A 107 0.65 3.20 7.82
C VAL A 107 0.39 4.71 7.90
N LEU A 108 -0.15 5.19 9.01
CA LEU A 108 -0.44 6.61 9.22
C LEU A 108 0.84 7.45 9.31
N ARG A 109 1.90 6.93 9.91
CA ARG A 109 3.22 7.55 9.95
C ARG A 109 3.80 7.73 8.55
N CYS A 110 3.67 6.69 7.70
CA CYS A 110 4.17 6.73 6.33
C CYS A 110 3.31 7.60 5.41
N LEU A 111 2.00 7.64 5.65
CA LEU A 111 1.00 8.36 4.87
C LEU A 111 0.18 9.30 5.78
N PRO A 112 0.77 10.39 6.27
CA PRO A 112 0.11 11.26 7.26
C PRO A 112 -1.08 12.06 6.72
N ARG A 113 -1.29 12.05 5.40
CA ARG A 113 -2.42 12.74 4.74
C ARG A 113 -3.65 11.86 4.56
N LEU A 114 -3.58 10.62 5.06
CA LEU A 114 -4.64 9.65 4.92
C LEU A 114 -5.82 10.02 5.84
N GLN A 115 -7.02 10.07 5.27
CA GLN A 115 -8.27 10.37 5.97
C GLN A 115 -9.03 9.10 6.36
N LYS A 116 -8.82 8.00 5.62
CA LYS A 116 -9.51 6.74 5.84
C LYS A 116 -8.61 5.55 5.53
N LEU A 117 -8.47 4.66 6.51
CA LEU A 117 -7.70 3.41 6.42
C LEU A 117 -8.59 2.21 6.76
N ASP A 118 -8.68 1.22 5.88
CA ASP A 118 -9.40 -0.05 6.12
C ASP A 118 -10.85 0.14 6.57
N ASN A 119 -11.53 1.07 5.88
CA ASN A 119 -12.89 1.49 6.21
C ASN A 119 -13.06 2.23 7.55
N GLN A 120 -11.98 2.50 8.27
CA GLN A 120 -11.97 3.32 9.49
C GLN A 120 -11.47 4.73 9.19
N VAL A 121 -12.20 5.74 9.65
CA VAL A 121 -11.76 7.13 9.57
C VAL A 121 -10.52 7.30 10.44
N VAL A 122 -9.56 8.07 9.95
CA VAL A 122 -8.34 8.43 10.70
C VAL A 122 -8.65 9.69 11.48
N THR A 123 -8.48 9.66 12.79
CA THR A 123 -8.59 10.87 13.63
C THR A 123 -7.24 11.58 13.76
N GLU A 124 -7.27 12.87 14.09
CA GLU A 124 -6.05 13.64 14.33
C GLU A 124 -5.26 13.09 15.52
N ASP A 125 -5.94 12.58 16.55
CA ASP A 125 -5.31 11.92 17.70
C ASP A 125 -4.54 10.66 17.28
N GLU A 126 -5.15 9.80 16.45
CA GLU A 126 -4.48 8.61 15.92
C GLU A 126 -3.27 8.98 15.06
N LEU A 127 -3.38 10.05 14.27
CA LEU A 127 -2.27 10.55 13.48
C LEU A 127 -1.15 11.09 14.38
N ALA A 128 -1.47 11.83 15.44
CA ALA A 128 -0.49 12.31 16.40
C ALA A 128 0.24 11.15 17.10
N LEU A 129 -0.50 10.11 17.50
CA LEU A 129 0.07 8.87 18.05
C LEU A 129 0.95 8.16 17.02
N ALA A 130 0.51 8.04 15.77
CA ALA A 130 1.30 7.44 14.70
C ALA A 130 2.60 8.23 14.44
N LEU A 131 2.57 9.54 14.59
CA LEU A 131 3.77 10.38 14.46
C LEU A 131 4.74 10.23 15.64
N MET A 132 4.29 9.73 16.80
CA MET A 132 5.10 9.53 17.99
C MET A 132 5.59 8.08 18.12
N GLU A 133 4.72 7.10 17.86
CA GLU A 133 4.95 5.65 18.09
C GLU A 133 5.04 4.82 16.81
N GLY A 134 4.70 5.39 15.64
CA GLY A 134 4.72 4.65 14.39
C GLY A 134 6.13 4.39 13.88
N GLU A 135 6.40 3.14 13.50
CA GLU A 135 7.63 2.75 12.81
C GLU A 135 7.75 3.49 11.47
N GLU A 136 8.94 4.04 11.17
CA GLU A 136 9.20 4.72 9.91
C GLU A 136 9.67 3.71 8.85
N VAL A 137 8.79 3.39 7.90
CA VAL A 137 9.15 2.54 6.76
C VAL A 137 9.85 3.39 5.70
N THR A 138 11.14 3.63 5.89
CA THR A 138 11.99 4.33 4.91
C THR A 138 12.79 3.39 4.02
N THR A 139 12.95 2.14 4.44
CA THR A 139 13.75 1.17 3.70
C THR A 139 12.87 0.41 2.69
N PRO A 140 13.23 0.41 1.39
CA PRO A 140 12.59 -0.48 0.44
C PRO A 140 12.85 -1.93 0.85
N PRO A 141 11.93 -2.87 0.53
CA PRO A 141 12.00 -4.26 0.99
C PRO A 141 13.32 -4.97 0.64
N ASP A 142 14.04 -4.52 -0.39
CA ASP A 142 15.36 -5.05 -0.76
C ASP A 142 16.47 -4.78 0.27
N SER A 143 16.26 -3.92 1.27
CA SER A 143 17.30 -3.52 2.23
C SER A 143 17.27 -4.27 3.57
N VAL A 144 16.29 -5.17 3.79
CA VAL A 144 16.03 -5.79 5.11
C VAL A 144 16.93 -7.01 5.40
N GLN A 145 17.97 -7.28 4.60
CA GLN A 145 18.84 -8.44 4.86
C GLN A 145 19.85 -8.22 6.00
N ASN A 146 19.96 -7.04 6.64
CA ASN A 146 21.14 -6.79 7.47
C ASN A 146 21.00 -5.96 8.75
N GLN A 147 19.91 -6.13 9.51
CA GLN A 147 19.89 -5.69 10.92
C GLN A 147 19.22 -6.72 11.84
N ILE A 148 19.92 -7.84 12.06
CA ILE A 148 19.84 -8.60 13.31
C ILE A 148 21.24 -8.55 13.93
N SER A 149 21.58 -7.47 14.63
CA SER A 149 22.79 -7.40 15.44
C SER A 149 22.66 -6.34 16.52
N THR A 150 21.86 -6.62 17.54
CA THR A 150 22.12 -6.09 18.87
C THR A 150 21.95 -7.22 19.90
N ASN A 151 22.76 -8.27 19.79
CA ASN A 151 23.08 -9.07 20.97
C ASN A 151 24.15 -8.30 21.75
N GLY A 152 23.67 -7.46 22.66
CA GLY A 152 24.51 -6.92 23.73
C GLY A 152 24.80 -8.04 24.73
N LEU A 153 26.06 -8.46 24.78
CA LEU A 153 26.79 -8.82 26.00
C LEU A 153 28.23 -9.20 25.59
N PRO A 154 29.24 -8.68 26.30
CA PRO A 154 30.20 -9.62 26.85
C PRO A 154 30.24 -9.47 28.38
N ASP A 155 29.92 -10.58 29.04
CA ASP A 155 30.30 -10.84 30.42
C ASP A 155 31.83 -11.02 30.54
N LYS A 156 32.35 -10.46 31.64
CA LYS A 156 33.68 -10.63 32.27
C LYS A 156 34.81 -9.69 31.84
#